data_AF-A0A9W9ZRI3-F1
#
_entry.id   AF-A0A9W9ZRI3-F1
#
_cell.length_a   1.000
_cell.length_b   1.000
_cell.length_c   1.000
_cell.angle_alpha   90.00
_cell.angle_beta   90.00
_cell.angle_gamma   90.00
#
_symmetry.space_group_name_H-M   'P 1'
#
loop_
_entity.id
_entity.type
_entity.pdbx_description
1 polymer ?
#
loop_
_entity_poly.entity_id
_entity_poly.type
_entity_poly.pdbx_seq_one_letter_code
_entity_poly.pdbx_strand_id
1 'polypeptide(L)'
;MEAYKCILCLVLPSILVLNPNQAIAEKPACSSQIFCRGDLLHTVQMARIFNDSKTFVDMRLAKDEADVLKAFKTFKPALSSNVSKEQVMKFVKDHFHPVGHDLEQWSPPDWKENPAFIDRIKDANLKNFASKLNGLWKKLGRKISDEARKNPPDLP
;
A
#
# COMPACT_ATOMS: atom_id res chain seq x y z
N MET A 1 72.84 21.88 19.91
CA MET A 1 72.30 23.22 20.18
C MET A 1 71.21 23.47 19.15
N GLU A 2 69.93 23.47 19.46
CA GLU A 2 69.24 23.50 20.75
C GLU A 2 68.00 22.62 20.68
N ALA A 3 67.85 21.81 21.72
CA ALA A 3 66.60 21.20 22.15
C ALA A 3 65.63 22.30 22.66
N TYR A 4 64.43 21.91 23.08
CA TYR A 4 63.42 22.66 23.85
C TYR A 4 62.42 23.59 23.11
N LYS A 5 61.14 23.42 23.51
CA LYS A 5 59.86 24.04 23.07
C LYS A 5 59.25 23.37 21.82
N CYS A 6 58.27 22.48 21.90
CA CYS A 6 57.14 22.39 22.82
C CYS A 6 56.74 20.91 23.02
N ILE A 7 57.18 20.33 24.13
CA ILE A 7 56.47 19.23 24.77
C ILE A 7 55.45 19.90 25.70
N LEU A 8 54.16 19.87 25.34
CA LEU A 8 52.98 19.86 26.23
C LEU A 8 51.73 20.37 25.50
N CYS A 9 50.94 19.41 25.03
CA CYS A 9 49.48 19.38 24.89
C CYS A 9 49.18 18.04 24.17
N LEU A 10 49.66 16.91 24.71
CA LEU A 10 48.86 16.08 25.62
C LEU A 10 47.37 16.07 25.25
N VAL A 11 47.01 15.00 24.54
CA VAL A 11 45.71 14.31 24.56
C VAL A 11 44.47 15.17 24.37
N LEU A 12 44.18 15.52 23.11
CA LEU A 12 42.79 15.47 22.67
C LEU A 12 42.59 14.08 22.05
N PRO A 13 41.86 13.14 22.70
CA PRO A 13 41.40 11.99 21.97
C PRO A 13 40.54 12.56 20.84
N SER A 14 40.94 12.32 19.60
CA SER A 14 40.05 12.45 18.47
C SER A 14 38.93 11.46 18.72
N ILE A 15 37.90 11.91 19.44
CA ILE A 15 36.60 11.24 19.48
C ILE A 15 36.15 11.29 18.04
N LEU A 16 36.45 10.22 17.29
CA LEU A 16 35.62 9.82 16.17
C LEU A 16 34.23 9.68 16.77
N VAL A 17 33.45 10.75 16.66
CA VAL A 17 32.01 10.67 16.83
C VAL A 17 31.56 9.74 15.72
N LEU A 18 31.52 8.44 16.02
CA LEU A 18 30.72 7.50 15.26
C LEU A 18 29.31 8.04 15.37
N ASN A 19 28.88 8.78 14.34
CA ASN A 19 27.52 9.26 14.23
C ASN A 19 26.62 8.02 14.31
N PRO A 20 25.88 7.79 15.41
CA PRO A 20 25.04 6.60 15.56
C PRO A 20 23.86 6.61 14.58
N ASN A 21 23.67 7.72 13.87
CA ASN A 21 22.62 7.92 12.87
C ASN A 21 23.07 7.59 11.45
N GLN A 22 23.84 6.53 11.24
CA GLN A 22 23.62 5.76 10.02
C GLN A 22 22.35 4.94 10.24
N ALA A 23 21.21 5.63 10.17
CA ALA A 23 19.95 4.97 9.88
C ALA A 23 20.20 4.18 8.60
N ILE A 24 20.25 2.86 8.72
CA ILE A 24 20.22 1.98 7.56
C ILE A 24 18.95 2.40 6.83
N ALA A 25 19.10 3.06 5.68
CA ALA A 25 17.97 3.50 4.89
C ALA A 25 17.25 2.23 4.45
N GLU A 26 16.25 1.82 5.22
CA GLU A 26 15.50 0.62 4.91
C GLU A 26 14.89 0.80 3.52
N LYS A 27 15.10 -0.20 2.67
CA LYS A 27 14.50 -0.23 1.35
C LYS A 27 12.98 -0.08 1.54
N PRO A 28 12.32 0.87 0.87
CA PRO A 28 10.90 1.06 1.05
C PRO A 28 10.14 -0.22 0.72
N ALA A 29 9.06 -0.49 1.46
CA ALA A 29 8.24 -1.69 1.32
C ALA A 29 7.75 -1.92 -0.12
N CYS A 30 7.64 -0.85 -0.92
CA CYS A 30 7.36 -0.92 -2.34
C CYS A 30 7.83 0.34 -3.09
N SER A 31 7.97 0.20 -4.41
CA SER A 31 8.53 1.22 -5.31
C SER A 31 7.50 2.21 -5.86
N SER A 32 6.20 1.85 -5.84
CA SER A 32 5.12 2.64 -6.45
C SER A 32 5.04 4.07 -5.92
N GLN A 33 4.97 5.05 -6.82
CA GLN A 33 4.80 6.48 -6.48
C GLN A 33 3.34 6.89 -6.26
N ILE A 34 2.41 5.96 -6.42
CA ILE A 34 0.97 6.19 -6.27
C ILE A 34 0.45 5.54 -4.99
N PHE A 35 0.84 4.30 -4.70
CA PHE A 35 0.25 3.51 -3.61
C PHE A 35 1.13 3.37 -2.36
N CYS A 36 2.44 3.61 -2.49
CA CYS A 36 3.39 3.38 -1.40
C CYS A 36 4.00 4.66 -0.83
N ARG A 37 4.30 5.62 -1.70
CA ARG A 37 5.00 6.85 -1.38
C ARG A 37 4.66 7.91 -2.42
N GLY A 38 5.17 9.11 -2.23
CA GLY A 38 5.06 10.19 -3.21
C GLY A 38 3.88 11.11 -2.97
N ASP A 39 3.88 12.21 -3.72
CA ASP A 39 2.98 13.34 -3.51
C ASP A 39 1.52 12.99 -3.77
N LEU A 40 1.23 12.10 -4.73
CA LEU A 40 -0.13 11.71 -5.08
C LEU A 40 -0.81 11.04 -3.88
N LEU A 41 -0.18 10.00 -3.32
CA LEU A 41 -0.66 9.33 -2.12
C LEU A 41 -0.84 10.34 -0.98
N HIS A 42 0.17 11.17 -0.74
CA HIS A 42 0.15 12.14 0.33
C HIS A 42 -1.01 13.13 0.20
N THR A 43 -1.20 13.72 -0.99
CA THR A 43 -2.29 14.65 -1.26
C THR A 43 -3.66 14.00 -1.08
N VAL A 44 -3.87 12.78 -1.58
CA VAL A 44 -5.16 12.09 -1.41
C VAL A 44 -5.45 11.78 0.06
N GLN A 45 -4.46 11.27 0.79
CA GLN A 45 -4.62 10.92 2.21
C GLN A 45 -4.87 12.17 3.08
N MET A 46 -4.14 13.27 2.83
CA MET A 46 -4.30 14.52 3.59
C MET A 46 -5.59 15.27 3.27
N ALA A 47 -6.15 15.09 2.07
CA ALA A 47 -7.46 15.64 1.74
C ALA A 47 -8.61 14.97 2.51
N ARG A 48 -8.40 13.78 3.11
CA ARG A 48 -9.43 13.06 3.88
C ARG A 48 -10.77 13.00 3.13
N ILE A 49 -10.69 12.54 1.87
CA ILE A 49 -11.86 12.33 1.00
C ILE A 49 -12.57 11.00 1.28
N PHE A 50 -11.90 10.10 2.02
CA PHE A 50 -12.44 8.84 2.54
C PHE A 50 -12.30 8.81 4.06
N ASN A 51 -13.14 8.00 4.73
CA ASN A 51 -13.17 7.88 6.19
C ASN A 51 -12.07 6.97 6.76
N ASP A 52 -11.39 6.23 5.90
CA ASP A 52 -10.32 5.30 6.23
C ASP A 52 -9.12 5.50 5.29
N SER A 53 -7.96 4.98 5.68
CA SER A 53 -6.71 5.11 4.92
C SER A 53 -6.54 4.06 3.82
N LYS A 54 -7.44 3.07 3.73
CA LYS A 54 -7.33 1.90 2.87
C LYS A 54 -8.11 2.04 1.56
N THR A 55 -9.22 2.77 1.57
CA THR A 55 -10.11 2.92 0.41
C THR A 55 -9.37 3.37 -0.84
N PHE A 56 -8.47 4.37 -0.76
CA PHE A 56 -7.72 4.82 -1.94
C PHE A 56 -6.67 3.81 -2.41
N VAL A 57 -5.95 3.16 -1.50
CA VAL A 57 -4.88 2.22 -1.87
C VAL A 57 -5.41 0.89 -2.40
N ASP A 58 -6.69 0.61 -2.18
CA ASP A 58 -7.41 -0.54 -2.75
C ASP A 58 -8.05 -0.21 -4.11
N MET A 59 -7.86 1.00 -4.64
CA MET A 59 -8.32 1.35 -5.99
C MET A 59 -7.30 0.93 -7.05
N ARG A 60 -7.80 0.58 -8.24
CA ARG A 60 -6.98 0.26 -9.40
C ARG A 60 -6.88 1.47 -10.34
N LEU A 61 -5.72 1.66 -10.97
CA LEU A 61 -5.56 2.71 -11.99
C LEU A 61 -6.44 2.42 -13.21
N ALA A 62 -7.08 3.46 -13.74
CA ALA A 62 -7.86 3.40 -14.99
C ALA A 62 -7.02 3.71 -16.24
N LYS A 63 -5.76 4.13 -16.04
CA LYS A 63 -4.77 4.49 -17.07
C LYS A 63 -3.38 4.07 -16.58
N ASP A 64 -2.39 4.10 -17.46
CA ASP A 64 -1.01 3.74 -17.11
C ASP A 64 -0.45 4.65 -15.99
N GLU A 65 0.42 4.08 -15.14
CA GLU A 65 0.99 4.81 -13.99
C GLU A 65 1.68 6.11 -14.43
N ALA A 66 2.42 6.06 -15.56
CA ALA A 66 3.10 7.22 -16.11
C ALA A 66 2.14 8.35 -16.48
N ASP A 67 0.97 8.03 -17.05
CA ASP A 67 -0.04 9.00 -17.45
C ASP A 67 -0.75 9.62 -16.25
N VAL A 68 -1.07 8.81 -15.23
CA VAL A 68 -1.68 9.31 -13.99
C VAL A 68 -0.72 10.23 -13.23
N LEU A 69 0.56 9.85 -13.13
CA LEU A 69 1.58 10.70 -12.51
C LEU A 69 1.80 12.00 -13.31
N LYS A 70 1.77 11.93 -14.64
CA LYS A 70 1.87 13.12 -15.51
C LYS A 70 0.66 14.04 -15.31
N ALA A 71 -0.56 13.50 -15.31
CA ALA A 71 -1.78 14.25 -15.04
C ALA A 71 -1.75 14.92 -13.65
N PHE A 72 -1.27 14.20 -12.64
CA PHE A 72 -1.12 14.73 -11.28
C PHE A 72 -0.12 15.89 -11.21
N LYS A 73 0.99 15.81 -11.95
CA LYS A 73 1.97 16.91 -12.07
C LYS A 73 1.39 18.16 -12.73
N THR A 74 0.37 18.05 -13.58
CA THR A 74 -0.34 19.21 -14.15
C THR A 74 -1.43 19.73 -13.21
N PHE A 75 -2.02 18.85 -12.40
CA PHE A 75 -3.03 19.20 -11.41
C PHE A 75 -2.47 20.04 -10.25
N LYS A 76 -1.27 19.69 -9.72
CA LYS A 76 -0.67 20.34 -8.54
C LYS A 76 -0.26 21.83 -8.75
N PRO A 77 0.34 22.25 -9.89
CA PRO A 77 0.76 23.63 -10.12
C PRO A 77 -0.39 24.60 -10.40
N ALA A 78 -1.55 24.08 -10.82
CA ALA A 78 -2.72 24.90 -11.15
C ALA A 78 -3.43 25.48 -9.90
N LEU A 79 -3.01 25.08 -8.69
CA LEU A 79 -3.69 25.40 -7.43
C LEU A 79 -2.66 25.92 -6.42
N SER A 80 -2.58 27.24 -6.29
CA SER A 80 -1.87 27.92 -5.20
C SER A 80 -2.28 27.33 -3.85
N SER A 81 -1.34 26.65 -3.18
CA SER A 81 -1.30 26.19 -1.78
C SER A 81 -2.49 25.46 -1.14
N ASN A 82 -3.68 25.38 -1.74
CA ASN A 82 -4.84 24.68 -1.18
C ASN A 82 -5.62 23.95 -2.28
N VAL A 83 -5.34 22.66 -2.45
CA VAL A 83 -6.18 21.77 -3.26
C VAL A 83 -7.45 21.45 -2.46
N SER A 84 -8.63 21.72 -3.03
CA SER A 84 -9.91 21.44 -2.37
C SER A 84 -10.20 19.93 -2.33
N LYS A 85 -11.00 19.48 -1.36
CA LYS A 85 -11.42 18.06 -1.27
C LYS A 85 -12.14 17.59 -2.53
N GLU A 86 -12.96 18.46 -3.11
CA GLU A 86 -13.75 18.21 -4.32
C GLU A 86 -12.83 18.01 -5.53
N GLN A 87 -11.76 18.79 -5.63
CA GLN A 87 -10.77 18.66 -6.70
C GLN A 87 -9.99 17.34 -6.59
N VAL A 88 -9.54 16.98 -5.39
CA VAL A 88 -8.89 15.68 -5.15
C VAL A 88 -9.85 14.53 -5.46
N MET A 89 -11.10 14.61 -4.99
CA MET A 89 -12.10 13.59 -5.26
C MET A 89 -12.39 13.46 -6.75
N LYS A 90 -12.46 14.57 -7.49
CA LYS A 90 -12.62 14.55 -8.95
C LYS A 90 -11.42 13.89 -9.63
N PHE A 91 -10.20 14.27 -9.25
CA PHE A 91 -8.98 13.65 -9.78
C PHE A 91 -8.98 12.13 -9.56
N VAL A 92 -9.31 11.67 -8.36
CA VAL A 92 -9.38 10.23 -8.06
C VAL A 92 -10.43 9.54 -8.93
N LYS A 93 -11.63 10.11 -9.07
CA LYS A 93 -12.70 9.54 -9.91
C LYS A 93 -12.32 9.46 -11.40
N ASP A 94 -11.55 10.42 -11.91
CA ASP A 94 -11.18 10.50 -13.33
C ASP A 94 -10.05 9.52 -13.72
N HIS A 95 -9.28 9.05 -12.74
CA HIS A 95 -8.04 8.29 -12.96
C HIS A 95 -8.00 6.90 -12.31
N PHE A 96 -8.94 6.58 -11.43
CA PHE A 96 -8.97 5.31 -10.70
C PHE A 96 -10.34 4.64 -10.85
N HIS A 97 -10.34 3.32 -10.99
CA HIS A 97 -11.54 2.51 -10.89
C HIS A 97 -12.04 2.47 -9.44
N PRO A 98 -13.36 2.28 -9.23
CA PRO A 98 -13.92 2.03 -7.91
C PRO A 98 -13.26 0.83 -7.21
N VAL A 99 -13.25 0.84 -5.87
CA VAL A 99 -12.74 -0.27 -5.07
C VAL A 99 -13.45 -1.57 -5.43
N GLY A 100 -12.68 -2.64 -5.61
CA GLY A 100 -13.18 -3.99 -5.92
C GLY A 100 -13.55 -4.20 -7.40
N HIS A 101 -13.29 -3.24 -8.29
CA HIS A 101 -13.50 -3.39 -9.74
C HIS A 101 -12.66 -4.53 -10.36
N ASP A 102 -11.54 -4.85 -9.74
CA ASP A 102 -10.62 -5.93 -10.14
C ASP A 102 -11.04 -7.31 -9.62
N LEU A 103 -12.13 -7.40 -8.83
CA LEU A 103 -12.59 -8.63 -8.19
C LEU A 103 -14.03 -8.96 -8.55
N GLU A 104 -14.26 -10.19 -8.99
CA GLU A 104 -15.59 -10.73 -9.26
C GLU A 104 -15.98 -11.73 -8.17
N GLN A 105 -17.27 -11.78 -7.82
CA GLN A 105 -17.79 -12.83 -6.96
C GLN A 105 -17.55 -14.20 -7.59
N TRP A 106 -17.00 -15.12 -6.81
CA TRP A 106 -16.67 -16.44 -7.30
C TRP A 106 -16.92 -17.50 -6.24
N SER A 107 -17.62 -18.55 -6.66
CA SER A 107 -17.77 -19.78 -5.89
C SER A 107 -16.90 -20.85 -6.54
N PRO A 108 -16.00 -21.50 -5.80
CA PRO A 108 -15.23 -22.64 -6.31
C PRO A 108 -16.17 -23.72 -6.88
N PRO A 109 -15.88 -24.29 -8.07
CA PRO A 109 -16.73 -25.32 -8.68
C PRO A 109 -16.86 -26.60 -7.86
N ASP A 110 -15.86 -26.89 -7.03
CA ASP A 110 -15.78 -28.04 -6.15
C ASP A 110 -16.35 -27.78 -4.74
N TRP A 111 -16.84 -26.56 -4.48
CA TRP A 111 -17.43 -26.22 -3.20
C TRP A 111 -18.67 -27.07 -2.92
N LYS A 112 -18.75 -27.60 -1.70
CA LYS A 112 -19.87 -28.40 -1.21
C LYS A 112 -20.36 -27.80 0.10
N GLU A 113 -21.66 -27.80 0.33
CA GLU A 113 -22.25 -27.27 1.57
C GLU A 113 -21.81 -28.06 2.79
N ASN A 114 -21.76 -29.39 2.66
CA ASN A 114 -21.33 -30.32 3.70
C ASN A 114 -20.14 -31.16 3.21
N PRO A 115 -18.90 -30.62 3.27
CA PRO A 115 -17.71 -31.38 2.91
C PRO A 115 -17.42 -32.48 3.95
N ALA A 116 -17.05 -33.67 3.47
CA ALA A 116 -16.93 -34.89 4.28
C ALA A 116 -15.93 -34.81 5.46
N PHE A 117 -15.00 -33.84 5.47
CA PHE A 117 -14.08 -33.66 6.58
C PHE A 117 -14.77 -33.08 7.82
N ILE A 118 -15.86 -32.32 7.66
CA ILE A 118 -16.61 -31.71 8.77
C ILE A 118 -17.24 -32.81 9.64
N ASP A 119 -17.70 -33.89 9.03
CA ASP A 119 -18.31 -35.01 9.76
C ASP A 119 -17.33 -35.69 10.71
N ARG A 120 -16.04 -35.66 10.39
CA ARG A 120 -14.94 -36.24 11.17
C ARG A 120 -14.59 -35.42 12.42
N ILE A 121 -15.06 -34.17 12.51
CA ILE A 121 -14.83 -33.32 13.68
C ILE A 121 -15.71 -33.82 14.83
N LYS A 122 -15.09 -34.28 15.91
CA LYS A 122 -15.81 -34.87 17.06
C LYS A 122 -16.50 -33.82 17.93
N ASP A 123 -15.84 -32.69 18.14
CA ASP A 123 -16.39 -31.60 18.95
C ASP A 123 -17.52 -30.88 18.20
N ALA A 124 -18.68 -30.76 18.84
CA ALA A 124 -19.87 -30.18 18.23
C ALA A 124 -19.72 -28.69 17.91
N ASN A 125 -18.99 -27.93 18.75
CA ASN A 125 -18.76 -26.51 18.52
C ASN A 125 -17.82 -26.29 17.35
N LEU A 126 -16.73 -27.07 17.27
CA LEU A 126 -15.79 -27.02 16.14
C LEU A 126 -16.45 -27.48 14.84
N LYS A 127 -17.34 -28.48 14.89
CA LYS A 127 -18.12 -28.92 13.73
C LYS A 127 -19.02 -27.78 13.21
N ASN A 128 -19.77 -27.13 14.10
CA ASN A 128 -20.61 -25.99 13.76
C ASN A 128 -19.79 -24.80 13.22
N PHE A 129 -18.65 -24.50 13.85
CA PHE A 129 -17.72 -23.48 13.37
C PHE A 129 -17.23 -23.77 11.96
N ALA A 130 -16.78 -25.01 11.69
CA ALA A 130 -16.30 -25.41 10.37
C ALA A 130 -17.39 -25.30 9.29
N SER A 131 -18.64 -25.68 9.62
CA SER A 131 -19.78 -25.52 8.70
C SER A 131 -20.05 -24.05 8.37
N LYS A 132 -20.07 -23.18 9.38
CA LYS A 132 -20.23 -21.73 9.18
C LYS A 132 -19.08 -21.13 8.39
N LEU A 133 -17.84 -21.55 8.67
CA LEU A 133 -16.64 -21.10 7.96
C LEU A 133 -16.70 -21.49 6.48
N ASN A 134 -17.11 -22.72 6.17
CA ASN A 134 -17.31 -23.19 4.80
C ASN A 134 -18.33 -22.33 4.04
N GLY A 135 -19.44 -21.96 4.71
CA GLY A 135 -20.43 -21.03 4.15
C GLY A 135 -19.88 -19.62 3.91
N LEU A 136 -19.03 -19.11 4.82
CA LEU A 136 -18.36 -17.82 4.65
C LEU A 136 -17.41 -17.82 3.46
N TRP A 137 -16.65 -18.90 3.24
CA TRP A 137 -15.75 -19.00 2.09
C TRP A 137 -16.50 -18.89 0.75
N LYS A 138 -17.68 -19.50 0.61
CA LYS A 138 -18.53 -19.31 -0.58
C LYS A 138 -18.97 -17.86 -0.76
N LYS A 139 -19.35 -17.19 0.32
CA LYS A 139 -19.83 -15.80 0.27
C LYS A 139 -18.71 -14.81 -0.05
N LEU A 140 -17.54 -15.03 0.55
CA LEU A 140 -16.38 -14.13 0.46
C LEU A 140 -15.46 -14.46 -0.71
N GLY A 141 -15.63 -15.61 -1.36
CA GLY A 141 -14.85 -16.01 -2.52
C GLY A 141 -14.87 -14.96 -3.63
N ARG A 142 -13.69 -14.58 -4.10
CA ARG A 142 -13.48 -13.67 -5.22
C ARG A 142 -12.46 -14.29 -6.17
N LYS A 143 -12.59 -13.97 -7.46
CA LYS A 143 -11.54 -14.18 -8.46
C LYS A 143 -11.16 -12.82 -9.06
N ILE A 144 -9.96 -12.73 -9.61
CA ILE A 144 -9.55 -11.54 -10.39
C ILE A 144 -10.45 -11.46 -11.63
N SER A 145 -11.00 -10.26 -11.91
CA SER A 145 -11.82 -10.03 -13.10
C SER A 145 -11.02 -10.28 -14.38
N ASP A 146 -11.70 -10.67 -15.46
CA ASP A 146 -10.99 -10.93 -16.72
C ASP A 146 -10.30 -9.69 -17.28
N GLU A 147 -10.86 -8.51 -17.02
CA GLU A 147 -10.25 -7.23 -17.38
C GLU A 147 -8.96 -6.97 -16.61
N ALA A 148 -8.99 -7.13 -15.28
CA ALA A 148 -7.81 -6.94 -14.45
C ALA A 148 -6.72 -7.98 -14.76
N ARG A 149 -7.11 -9.21 -15.09
CA ARG A 149 -6.18 -10.28 -15.51
C ARG A 149 -5.49 -9.97 -16.84
N LYS A 150 -6.20 -9.38 -17.81
CA LYS A 150 -5.65 -9.02 -19.13
C LYS A 150 -4.77 -7.78 -19.07
N ASN A 151 -5.02 -6.90 -18.12
CA ASN A 151 -4.32 -5.64 -17.93
C ASN A 151 -3.68 -5.61 -16.53
N PRO A 152 -2.69 -6.46 -16.22
CA PRO A 152 -2.05 -6.43 -14.91
C PRO A 152 -1.42 -5.06 -14.67
N PRO A 153 -1.33 -4.59 -13.42
CA PRO A 153 -0.56 -3.40 -13.11
C PRO A 153 0.89 -3.62 -13.53
N ASP A 154 1.51 -2.58 -14.12
CA ASP A 154 2.93 -2.59 -14.45
C ASP A 154 3.74 -2.69 -13.14
N LEU A 155 4.23 -3.89 -12.84
CA LEU A 155 5.13 -4.12 -11.71
C LEU A 155 6.57 -3.93 -12.21
N PRO A 156 7.36 -3.02 -11.61
CA PRO A 156 8.80 -2.96 -11.84
C PRO A 156 9.55 -4.16 -11.26
#